data_AF-A0A366VXG4-F1
#
_entry.id   AF-A0A366VXG4-F1
#
_cell.length_a   1.000
_cell.length_b   1.000
_cell.length_c   1.000
_cell.angle_alpha   90.00
_cell.angle_beta   90.00
_cell.angle_gamma   90.00
#
_symmetry.space_group_name_H-M   'P 1'
#
loop_
_entity.id
_entity.type
_entity.pdbx_description
1 polymer ?
#
loop_
_entity_poly.entity_id
_entity_poly.type
_entity_poly.pdbx_seq_one_letter_code
_entity_poly.pdbx_strand_id
1 'polypeptide(L)'
;MGHLNHVTRRGAVYVWRRRLPREVTGKTGDFVQVSLKTKKLSTAKAVAVLVNLNFATFISRVKSNRITRAEGFVHFHILAINTSDPKLDANKLHAGKMAAAKLREELDTPTAVSSVPKPILEKRPNKPKQPRPSKNRETQKKNKIKREAQLAAWELQCREVVSRNAVLTEEWEAENGEHLQVARKARGPIPEKQAYTTALKQLQDRYHEKVGKPCGLLRDGPRKQRLSTQQYKAQKATAQKLKTSIKDVERRLARAEDDAGYALDAKERYLQKEAELDAGVAAMDVLVTQIASGHADVTDNGITMTDMPPFFERLFGVKPSNTKIANLFRKIIRVIGRAHGREQTPTL
;
A
#
# COMPACT_ATOMS: atom_id res chain seq x y z
N MET A 1 -1.59 33.05 1.27
CA MET A 1 -2.59 32.35 0.44
C MET A 1 -1.90 31.23 -0.32
N GLY A 2 -2.17 29.97 0.01
CA GLY A 2 -1.52 28.82 -0.65
C GLY A 2 -2.22 28.45 -1.97
N HIS A 3 -1.47 28.41 -3.07
CA HIS A 3 -1.97 27.99 -4.38
C HIS A 3 -2.48 26.53 -4.33
N LEU A 4 -3.74 26.34 -4.72
CA LEU A 4 -4.35 25.01 -4.91
C LEU A 4 -3.87 24.41 -6.24
N ASN A 5 -2.96 23.43 -6.16
CA ASN A 5 -2.62 22.56 -7.28
C ASN A 5 -3.84 21.69 -7.62
N HIS A 6 -4.65 22.10 -8.60
CA HIS A 6 -5.82 21.38 -9.06
C HIS A 6 -5.53 20.72 -10.41
N VAL A 7 -5.98 19.47 -10.59
CA VAL A 7 -5.95 18.76 -11.87
C VAL A 7 -7.39 18.44 -12.27
N THR A 8 -7.85 19.04 -13.36
CA THR A 8 -9.21 18.87 -13.89
C THR A 8 -9.30 17.57 -14.69
N ARG A 9 -10.07 16.58 -14.20
CA ARG A 9 -10.57 15.46 -15.01
C ARG A 9 -12.07 15.69 -15.26
N ARG A 10 -12.57 15.41 -16.48
CA ARG A 10 -13.96 15.67 -16.90
C ARG A 10 -14.97 15.25 -15.83
N GLY A 11 -15.81 16.19 -15.39
CA GLY A 11 -16.78 16.02 -14.30
C GLY A 11 -16.29 16.53 -12.93
N ALA A 12 -15.94 17.82 -12.84
CA ALA A 12 -15.52 18.58 -11.64
C ALA A 12 -15.16 17.72 -10.40
N VAL A 13 -13.99 17.08 -10.45
CA VAL A 13 -13.35 16.45 -9.29
C VAL A 13 -12.14 17.29 -8.91
N TYR A 14 -12.10 17.76 -7.68
CA TYR A 14 -10.96 18.49 -7.12
C TYR A 14 -10.06 17.50 -6.38
N VAL A 15 -8.78 17.47 -6.72
CA VAL A 15 -7.82 16.51 -6.16
C VAL A 15 -6.66 17.28 -5.54
N TRP A 16 -6.28 16.92 -4.31
CA TRP A 16 -5.05 17.41 -3.69
C TRP A 16 -4.37 16.31 -2.86
N ARG A 17 -3.05 16.43 -2.69
CA ARG A 17 -2.24 15.47 -1.93
C ARG A 17 -1.94 16.03 -0.54
N ARG A 18 -1.97 15.17 0.48
CA ARG A 18 -1.62 15.51 1.87
C ARG A 18 -0.64 14.50 2.42
N ARG A 19 0.38 14.97 3.13
CA ARG A 19 1.28 14.11 3.90
C ARG A 19 0.50 13.56 5.09
N LEU A 20 0.58 12.26 5.33
CA LEU A 20 -0.01 11.63 6.50
C LEU A 20 0.83 12.00 7.74
N PRO A 21 0.20 12.36 8.88
CA PRO A 21 0.90 12.58 10.13
C PRO A 21 1.64 11.30 10.56
N ARG A 22 2.82 11.45 11.16
CA ARG A 22 3.60 10.30 11.69
C ARG A 22 2.80 9.49 12.71
N GLU A 23 1.95 10.15 13.49
CA GLU A 23 1.04 9.52 14.45
C GLU A 23 0.07 8.51 13.80
N VAL A 24 -0.25 8.70 12.52
CA VAL A 24 -1.21 7.87 11.80
C VAL A 24 -0.55 6.64 11.17
N THR A 25 0.68 6.77 10.68
CA THR A 25 1.36 5.73 9.88
C THR A 25 2.58 5.13 10.58
N GLY A 26 3.04 5.71 11.69
CA GLY A 26 4.29 5.37 12.36
C GLY A 26 5.55 5.83 11.62
N LYS A 27 5.42 6.30 10.37
CA LYS A 27 6.53 6.65 9.47
C LYS A 27 6.31 8.02 8.81
N THR A 28 7.39 8.75 8.57
CA THR A 28 7.34 10.00 7.81
C THR A 28 7.52 9.71 6.32
N GLY A 29 6.71 10.35 5.46
CA GLY A 29 6.87 10.22 3.99
C GLY A 29 5.61 9.78 3.26
N ASP A 30 4.64 9.21 3.98
CA ASP A 30 3.42 8.71 3.35
C ASP A 30 2.51 9.87 2.93
N PHE A 31 1.88 9.75 1.76
CA PHE A 31 0.93 10.72 1.25
C PHE A 31 -0.43 10.06 0.98
N VAL A 32 -1.50 10.83 1.18
CA VAL A 32 -2.85 10.48 0.74
C VAL A 32 -3.28 11.42 -0.37
N GLN A 33 -4.02 10.90 -1.34
CA GLN A 33 -4.74 11.71 -2.32
C GLN A 33 -6.20 11.87 -1.87
N VAL A 34 -6.62 13.11 -1.67
CA VAL A 34 -8.02 13.44 -1.36
C VAL A 34 -8.69 13.91 -2.63
N SER A 35 -9.85 13.36 -2.93
CA SER A 35 -10.66 13.78 -4.08
C SER A 35 -12.05 14.20 -3.63
N LEU A 36 -12.49 15.37 -4.04
CA LEU A 36 -13.85 15.84 -3.81
C LEU A 36 -14.60 15.92 -5.13
N LYS A 37 -15.68 15.16 -5.23
CA LYS A 37 -16.59 15.20 -6.37
C LYS A 37 -17.66 16.26 -6.12
N THR A 38 -17.47 17.46 -6.66
CA THR A 38 -18.46 18.53 -6.56
C THR A 38 -18.44 19.41 -7.80
N LYS A 39 -19.63 19.79 -8.29
CA LYS A 39 -19.77 20.72 -9.42
C LYS A 39 -19.42 22.17 -9.06
N LYS A 40 -19.39 22.52 -7.77
CA LYS A 40 -19.22 23.91 -7.29
C LYS A 40 -17.82 24.11 -6.68
N LEU A 41 -17.04 25.04 -7.25
CA LEU A 41 -15.71 25.40 -6.75
C LEU A 41 -15.73 25.98 -5.33
N SER A 42 -16.76 26.75 -4.98
CA SER A 42 -16.95 27.31 -3.63
C SER A 42 -17.08 26.21 -2.57
N THR A 43 -17.86 25.16 -2.86
CA THR A 43 -17.97 23.97 -2.01
C THR A 43 -16.61 23.28 -1.87
N ALA A 44 -15.85 23.16 -2.96
CA ALA A 44 -14.52 22.58 -2.89
C ALA A 44 -13.56 23.39 -2.02
N LYS A 45 -13.59 24.73 -2.10
CA LYS A 45 -12.77 25.60 -1.25
C LYS A 45 -13.14 25.47 0.23
N ALA A 46 -14.43 25.50 0.56
CA ALA A 46 -14.91 25.39 1.94
C ALA A 46 -14.58 24.01 2.54
N VAL A 47 -14.83 22.92 1.80
CA VAL A 47 -14.54 21.55 2.25
C VAL A 47 -13.03 21.31 2.33
N ALA A 48 -12.23 21.87 1.43
CA ALA A 48 -10.77 21.75 1.50
C ALA A 48 -10.22 22.37 2.80
N VAL A 49 -10.76 23.50 3.26
CA VAL A 49 -10.37 24.11 4.55
C VAL A 49 -10.73 23.20 5.72
N LEU A 50 -11.94 22.63 5.73
CA LEU A 50 -12.37 21.67 6.76
C LEU A 50 -11.49 20.41 6.80
N VAL A 51 -11.22 19.83 5.63
CA VAL A 51 -10.33 18.66 5.51
C VAL A 51 -8.92 19.03 5.95
N ASN A 52 -8.45 20.25 5.70
CA ASN A 52 -7.10 20.68 6.09
C ASN A 52 -6.97 20.91 7.60
N LEU A 53 -7.93 21.56 8.23
CA LEU A 53 -7.90 21.86 9.68
C LEU A 53 -8.07 20.60 10.52
N ASN A 54 -8.95 19.69 10.09
CA ASN A 54 -9.32 18.51 10.87
C ASN A 54 -8.72 17.21 10.33
N PHE A 55 -7.71 17.27 9.46
CA PHE A 55 -7.20 16.11 8.73
C PHE A 55 -6.82 14.93 9.63
N ALA A 56 -6.05 15.18 10.69
CA ALA A 56 -5.58 14.14 11.61
C ALA A 56 -6.74 13.48 12.37
N THR A 57 -7.63 14.30 12.95
CA THR A 57 -8.83 13.85 13.66
C THR A 57 -9.77 13.08 12.75
N PHE A 58 -9.95 13.56 11.52
CA PHE A 58 -10.78 12.94 10.50
C PHE A 58 -10.24 11.55 10.11
N ILE A 59 -8.93 11.42 9.85
CA ILE A 59 -8.31 10.14 9.51
C ILE A 59 -8.44 9.13 10.65
N SER A 60 -8.28 9.58 11.91
CA SER A 60 -8.54 8.75 13.08
C SER A 60 -9.99 8.25 13.16
N ARG A 61 -10.97 9.11 12.84
CA ARG A 61 -12.39 8.75 12.76
C ARG A 61 -12.73 7.80 11.62
N VAL A 62 -12.10 7.95 10.45
CA VAL A 62 -12.23 6.99 9.34
C VAL A 62 -11.70 5.61 9.76
N LYS A 63 -10.52 5.55 10.39
CA LYS A 63 -9.95 4.29 10.88
C LYS A 63 -10.85 3.60 11.93
N SER A 64 -11.56 4.37 12.73
CA SER A 64 -12.46 3.89 13.79
C SER A 64 -13.93 3.78 13.37
N ASN A 65 -14.26 3.98 12.08
CA ASN A 65 -15.64 3.98 11.55
C ASN A 65 -16.61 4.98 12.23
N ARG A 66 -16.11 6.12 12.72
CA ARG A 66 -16.88 7.17 13.41
C ARG A 66 -17.03 8.46 12.60
N ILE A 67 -17.28 8.34 11.30
CA ILE A 67 -17.45 9.50 10.40
C ILE A 67 -18.86 10.10 10.52
N THR A 68 -18.95 11.43 10.45
CA THR A 68 -20.22 12.19 10.46
C THR A 68 -20.86 12.24 9.06
N ARG A 69 -22.14 12.63 8.97
CA ARG A 69 -22.87 12.74 7.70
C ARG A 69 -22.26 13.74 6.71
N ALA A 70 -21.68 14.84 7.22
CA ALA A 70 -20.97 15.82 6.40
C ALA A 70 -19.64 15.28 5.85
N GLU A 71 -18.96 14.44 6.65
CA GLU A 71 -17.72 13.76 6.30
C GLU A 71 -17.92 12.63 5.27
N GLY A 72 -19.11 12.02 5.24
CA GLY A 72 -19.50 11.00 4.26
C GLY A 72 -19.54 11.46 2.79
N PHE A 73 -19.51 12.78 2.53
CA PHE A 73 -19.39 13.33 1.17
C PHE A 73 -17.95 13.40 0.65
N VAL A 74 -16.95 13.13 1.50
CA VAL A 74 -15.54 13.16 1.13
C VAL A 74 -15.07 11.76 0.78
N HIS A 75 -14.73 11.53 -0.49
CA HIS A 75 -14.27 10.23 -0.98
C HIS A 75 -12.74 10.19 -1.05
N PHE A 76 -12.11 9.35 -0.24
CA PHE A 76 -10.65 9.18 -0.26
C PHE A 76 -10.26 8.08 -1.23
N HIS A 77 -9.38 8.41 -2.18
CA HIS A 77 -8.57 7.41 -2.84
C HIS A 77 -7.23 7.35 -2.13
N ILE A 78 -7.10 6.50 -1.11
CA ILE A 78 -5.81 6.23 -0.47
C ILE A 78 -4.94 5.44 -1.46
N LEU A 79 -4.24 6.16 -2.32
CA LEU A 79 -3.07 5.64 -3.04
C LEU A 79 -1.85 5.93 -2.16
N ALA A 80 -1.69 5.16 -1.09
CA ALA A 80 -0.45 5.16 -0.31
C ALA A 80 0.60 4.38 -1.11
N ILE A 81 1.43 5.10 -1.86
CA ILE A 81 2.57 4.53 -2.58
C ILE A 81 3.80 5.00 -1.84
N ASN A 82 4.31 4.16 -0.94
CA ASN A 82 5.57 4.42 -0.25
C ASN A 82 6.70 4.23 -1.26
N THR A 83 7.13 5.35 -1.83
CA THR A 83 8.27 5.42 -2.74
C THR A 83 9.25 6.44 -2.20
N SER A 84 10.54 6.08 -2.23
CA SER A 84 11.65 6.96 -1.89
C SER A 84 11.92 8.02 -2.97
N ASP A 85 11.28 7.90 -4.14
CA ASP A 85 11.48 8.82 -5.26
C ASP A 85 10.67 10.13 -5.09
N PRO A 86 11.36 11.28 -4.90
CA PRO A 86 10.69 12.58 -4.74
C PRO A 86 10.05 13.09 -6.04
N LYS A 87 10.39 12.54 -7.20
CA LYS A 87 9.89 12.92 -8.54
C LYS A 87 9.04 11.80 -9.16
N LEU A 88 8.06 11.34 -8.39
CA LEU A 88 7.08 10.34 -8.85
C LEU A 88 6.21 10.90 -9.98
N ASP A 89 6.29 10.29 -11.16
CA ASP A 89 5.44 10.61 -12.31
C ASP A 89 4.45 9.46 -12.61
N ALA A 90 3.54 9.68 -13.56
CA ALA A 90 2.55 8.67 -13.94
C ALA A 90 3.17 7.42 -14.60
N ASN A 91 4.35 7.55 -15.20
CA ASN A 91 5.02 6.43 -15.87
C ASN A 91 5.62 5.46 -14.85
N LYS A 92 6.18 5.99 -13.76
CA LYS A 92 6.73 5.25 -12.62
C LYS A 92 5.68 4.54 -11.76
N LEU A 93 4.40 4.81 -11.98
CA LEU A 93 3.29 4.13 -11.31
C LEU A 93 2.57 3.10 -12.19
N HIS A 94 2.80 3.16 -13.49
CA HIS A 94 2.06 2.33 -14.43
C HIS A 94 2.75 0.96 -14.56
N ALA A 95 2.15 -0.10 -13.99
CA ALA A 95 2.74 -1.44 -13.93
C ALA A 95 3.31 -1.94 -15.26
N GLY A 96 2.59 -1.74 -16.37
CA GLY A 96 3.08 -2.11 -17.69
C GLY A 96 4.31 -1.31 -18.15
N LYS A 97 4.37 0.00 -17.86
CA LYS A 97 5.49 0.84 -18.28
C LYS A 97 6.72 0.56 -17.45
N MET A 98 6.55 0.31 -16.15
CA MET A 98 7.63 -0.11 -15.27
C MET A 98 8.23 -1.45 -15.72
N ALA A 99 7.39 -2.45 -16.02
CA ALA A 99 7.87 -3.74 -16.51
C ALA A 99 8.62 -3.61 -17.85
N ALA A 100 8.09 -2.80 -18.77
CA ALA A 100 8.77 -2.52 -20.03
C ALA A 100 10.09 -1.74 -19.82
N ALA A 101 10.16 -0.83 -18.86
CA ALA A 101 11.38 -0.08 -18.55
C ALA A 101 12.45 -0.98 -17.94
N LYS A 102 12.09 -1.81 -16.96
CA LYS A 102 12.99 -2.80 -16.36
C LYS A 102 13.55 -3.74 -17.43
N LEU A 103 12.72 -4.23 -18.35
CA LEU A 103 13.19 -5.08 -19.43
C LEU A 103 14.16 -4.33 -20.37
N ARG A 104 13.97 -3.04 -20.62
CA ARG A 104 14.94 -2.26 -21.42
C ARG A 104 16.27 -2.07 -20.73
N GLU A 105 16.30 -2.03 -19.40
CA GLU A 105 17.56 -1.99 -18.63
C GLU A 105 18.30 -3.33 -18.69
N GLU A 106 17.57 -4.44 -18.83
CA GLU A 106 18.12 -5.80 -18.98
C GLU A 106 18.54 -6.12 -20.42
N LEU A 107 18.01 -5.39 -21.42
CA LEU A 107 18.33 -5.60 -22.83
C LEU A 107 19.49 -4.68 -23.26
N ASP A 108 20.62 -5.26 -23.64
CA ASP A 108 21.78 -4.52 -24.15
C ASP A 108 21.51 -3.81 -25.49
N THR A 109 20.61 -4.34 -26.31
CA THR A 109 20.26 -3.75 -27.61
C THR A 109 18.85 -3.14 -27.60
N PRO A 110 18.68 -1.88 -28.04
CA PRO A 110 17.36 -1.28 -28.16
C PRO A 110 16.48 -2.01 -29.17
N THR A 111 15.30 -2.47 -28.75
CA THR A 111 14.31 -3.13 -29.63
C THR A 111 13.60 -2.16 -30.59
N ALA A 112 13.88 -0.86 -30.47
CA ALA A 112 13.30 0.18 -31.32
C ALA A 112 13.99 0.20 -32.68
N VAL A 113 13.19 0.11 -33.76
CA VAL A 113 13.69 0.27 -35.13
C VAL A 113 14.09 1.73 -35.34
N SER A 114 15.36 1.96 -35.71
CA SER A 114 15.87 3.28 -36.05
C SER A 114 15.29 3.79 -37.37
N SER A 115 15.08 5.10 -37.48
CA SER A 115 14.74 5.74 -38.75
C SER A 115 15.99 5.84 -39.65
N VAL A 116 15.75 5.97 -40.95
CA VAL A 116 16.79 6.35 -41.92
C VAL A 116 17.31 7.76 -41.57
N PRO A 117 18.61 8.08 -41.76
CA PRO A 117 19.15 9.41 -41.53
C PRO A 117 18.34 10.49 -42.24
N LYS A 118 18.05 11.60 -41.56
CA LYS A 118 17.29 12.71 -42.16
C LYS A 118 18.12 13.41 -43.24
N PRO A 119 17.49 13.88 -44.33
CA PRO A 119 18.17 14.65 -45.36
C PRO A 119 18.67 15.99 -44.81
N ILE A 120 19.80 16.45 -45.33
CA ILE A 120 20.35 17.77 -45.00
C ILE A 120 19.59 18.80 -45.82
N LEU A 121 18.72 19.57 -45.16
CA LEU A 121 17.90 20.59 -45.81
C LEU A 121 18.73 21.84 -46.12
N GLU A 122 18.47 22.44 -47.30
CA GLU A 122 19.07 23.70 -47.68
C GLU A 122 18.59 24.83 -46.78
N LYS A 123 19.51 25.71 -46.38
CA LYS A 123 19.16 26.90 -45.59
C LYS A 123 18.50 27.94 -46.49
N ARG A 124 17.47 28.60 -45.96
CA ARG A 124 16.83 29.73 -46.66
C ARG A 124 17.86 30.84 -46.91
N PRO A 125 17.80 31.52 -48.07
CA PRO A 125 18.67 32.65 -48.34
C PRO A 125 18.42 33.78 -47.34
N ASN A 126 19.46 34.55 -47.03
CA ASN A 126 19.37 35.65 -46.08
C ASN A 126 18.51 36.79 -46.63
N LYS A 127 17.67 37.37 -45.76
CA LYS A 127 16.80 38.49 -46.13
C LYS A 127 17.64 39.73 -46.51
N PRO A 128 17.32 40.42 -47.63
CA PRO A 128 17.98 41.66 -48.00
C PRO A 128 17.94 42.71 -46.88
N LYS A 129 19.09 43.33 -46.58
CA LYS A 129 19.21 44.35 -45.55
C LYS A 129 18.42 45.61 -45.91
N GLN A 130 17.91 46.30 -44.89
CA GLN A 130 17.24 47.58 -45.10
C GLN A 130 18.24 48.70 -45.39
N PRO A 131 18.08 49.45 -46.50
CA PRO A 131 18.92 50.60 -46.74
C PRO A 131 18.71 51.64 -45.63
N ARG A 132 19.79 52.35 -45.28
CA ARG A 132 19.72 53.42 -44.27
C ARG A 132 18.74 54.51 -44.74
N PRO A 133 17.98 55.14 -43.82
CA PRO A 133 17.09 56.24 -44.18
C PRO A 133 17.88 57.39 -44.83
N SER A 134 17.43 57.84 -46.01
CA SER A 134 17.94 59.07 -46.66
C SER A 134 17.01 60.23 -46.37
N LYS A 135 17.54 61.45 -46.23
CA LYS A 135 16.73 62.68 -46.11
C LYS A 135 16.15 63.13 -47.46
N ASN A 136 16.71 62.67 -48.58
CA ASN A 136 16.28 63.05 -49.93
C ASN A 136 15.08 62.18 -50.39
N ARG A 137 13.95 62.82 -50.71
CA ARG A 137 12.69 62.18 -51.11
C ARG A 137 12.79 61.36 -52.40
N GLU A 138 13.59 61.81 -53.38
CA GLU A 138 13.80 61.04 -54.61
C GLU A 138 14.65 59.79 -54.36
N THR A 139 15.67 59.92 -53.52
CA THR A 139 16.50 58.78 -53.10
C THR A 139 15.68 57.76 -52.31
N GLN A 140 14.75 58.23 -51.46
CA GLN A 140 13.80 57.36 -50.77
C GLN A 140 12.91 56.58 -51.75
N LYS A 141 12.35 57.24 -52.78
CA LYS A 141 11.54 56.57 -53.81
C LYS A 141 12.34 55.51 -54.57
N LYS A 142 13.55 55.84 -55.02
CA LYS A 142 14.45 54.90 -55.73
C LYS A 142 14.84 53.71 -54.84
N ASN A 143 15.17 53.96 -53.57
CA ASN A 143 15.49 52.90 -52.61
C ASN A 143 14.30 51.99 -52.28
N LYS A 144 13.08 52.55 -52.23
CA LYS A 144 11.86 51.78 -52.02
C LYS A 144 11.63 50.80 -53.17
N ILE A 145 11.67 51.28 -54.41
CA ILE A 145 11.51 50.43 -55.61
C ILE A 145 12.59 49.34 -55.67
N LYS A 146 13.85 49.70 -55.45
CA LYS A 146 14.96 48.74 -55.43
C LYS A 146 14.78 47.68 -54.34
N ARG A 147 14.32 48.07 -53.15
CA ARG A 147 14.06 47.15 -52.03
C ARG A 147 12.87 46.24 -52.32
N GLU A 148 11.80 46.76 -52.91
CA GLU A 148 10.63 45.94 -53.31
C GLU A 148 11.05 44.88 -54.32
N ALA A 149 11.87 45.23 -55.32
CA ALA A 149 12.43 44.27 -56.27
C ALA A 149 13.35 43.23 -55.58
N GLN A 150 14.21 43.66 -54.65
CA GLN A 150 15.07 42.75 -53.88
C GLN A 150 14.27 41.79 -52.99
N LEU A 151 13.19 42.27 -52.36
CA LEU A 151 12.30 41.45 -51.54
C LEU A 151 11.55 40.44 -52.40
N ALA A 152 11.02 40.85 -53.55
CA ALA A 152 10.35 39.94 -54.49
C ALA A 152 11.29 38.83 -54.98
N ALA A 153 12.52 39.18 -55.36
CA ALA A 153 13.53 38.19 -55.75
C ALA A 153 13.91 37.24 -54.61
N TRP A 154 14.07 37.76 -53.39
CA TRP A 154 14.37 36.95 -52.20
C TRP A 154 13.21 36.01 -51.84
N GLU A 155 11.96 36.47 -51.96
CA GLU A 155 10.78 35.64 -51.73
C GLU A 155 10.70 34.50 -52.74
N LEU A 156 11.01 34.75 -54.01
CA LEU A 156 11.07 33.73 -55.04
C LEU A 156 12.11 32.66 -54.70
N GLN A 157 13.34 33.06 -54.37
CA GLN A 157 14.41 32.14 -53.96
C GLN A 157 14.04 31.36 -52.68
N CYS A 158 13.35 31.98 -51.73
CA CYS A 158 12.84 31.28 -50.55
C CYS A 158 11.81 30.22 -50.91
N ARG A 159 10.89 30.51 -51.84
CA ARG A 159 9.88 29.55 -52.30
C ARG A 159 10.55 28.37 -52.99
N GLU A 160 11.55 28.62 -53.84
CA GLU A 160 12.32 27.57 -54.51
C GLU A 160 13.05 26.65 -53.52
N VAL A 161 13.75 27.22 -52.53
CA VAL A 161 14.43 26.44 -51.48
C VAL A 161 13.42 25.64 -50.65
N VAL A 162 12.28 26.24 -50.29
CA VAL A 162 11.22 25.53 -49.55
C VAL A 162 10.64 24.39 -50.38
N SER A 163 10.41 24.61 -51.67
CA SER A 163 9.91 23.59 -52.59
C SER A 163 10.90 22.41 -52.70
N ARG A 164 12.19 22.69 -52.92
CA ARG A 164 13.23 21.65 -52.96
C ARG A 164 13.35 20.88 -51.65
N ASN A 165 13.33 21.57 -50.52
CA ASN A 165 13.35 20.91 -49.21
C ASN A 165 12.08 20.08 -48.93
N ALA A 166 10.92 20.51 -49.44
CA ALA A 166 9.68 19.77 -49.32
C ALA A 166 9.77 18.44 -50.08
N VAL A 167 10.26 18.45 -51.31
CA VAL A 167 10.50 17.24 -52.11
C VAL A 167 11.46 16.29 -51.39
N LEU A 168 12.60 16.78 -50.91
CA LEU A 168 13.56 15.95 -50.16
C LEU A 168 12.96 15.34 -48.89
N THR A 169 12.06 16.07 -48.22
CA THR A 169 11.40 15.57 -47.01
C THR A 169 10.35 14.51 -47.37
N GLU A 170 9.59 14.72 -48.44
CA GLU A 170 8.58 13.78 -48.92
C GLU A 170 9.20 12.46 -49.39
N GLU A 171 10.28 12.53 -50.17
CA GLU A 171 11.08 11.37 -50.57
C GLU A 171 11.60 10.60 -49.34
N TRP A 172 12.20 11.30 -48.38
CA TRP A 172 12.67 10.68 -47.15
C TRP A 172 11.53 10.07 -46.32
N GLU A 173 10.36 10.71 -46.24
CA GLU A 173 9.19 10.17 -45.53
C GLU A 173 8.69 8.87 -46.17
N ALA A 174 8.67 8.80 -47.50
CA ALA A 174 8.32 7.60 -48.25
C ALA A 174 9.32 6.46 -47.99
N GLU A 175 10.62 6.72 -48.19
CA GLU A 175 11.70 5.74 -47.97
C GLU A 175 11.74 5.26 -46.52
N ASN A 176 11.67 6.20 -45.56
CA ASN A 176 11.69 5.86 -44.14
C ASN A 176 10.41 5.11 -43.74
N GLY A 177 9.25 5.43 -44.34
CA GLY A 177 8.01 4.71 -44.17
C GLY A 177 8.14 3.23 -44.57
N GLU A 178 8.66 2.98 -45.77
CA GLU A 178 8.91 1.63 -46.29
C GLU A 178 9.94 0.88 -45.45
N HIS A 179 11.09 1.50 -45.14
CA HIS A 179 12.12 0.95 -44.28
C HIS A 179 11.55 0.52 -42.91
N LEU A 180 10.79 1.40 -42.25
CA LEU A 180 10.17 1.10 -40.96
C LEU A 180 9.14 -0.02 -41.08
N GLN A 181 8.40 -0.11 -42.18
CA GLN A 181 7.42 -1.18 -42.40
C GLN A 181 8.12 -2.53 -42.58
N VAL A 182 9.13 -2.61 -43.44
CA VAL A 182 9.92 -3.83 -43.67
C VAL A 182 10.60 -4.28 -42.38
N ALA A 183 11.27 -3.36 -41.68
CA ALA A 183 11.95 -3.67 -40.42
C ALA A 183 10.96 -4.10 -39.32
N ARG A 184 9.78 -3.47 -39.21
CA ARG A 184 8.73 -3.90 -38.26
C ARG A 184 8.20 -5.30 -38.57
N LYS A 185 8.06 -5.64 -39.85
CA LYS A 185 7.60 -6.97 -40.29
C LYS A 185 8.65 -8.03 -39.98
N ALA A 186 9.94 -7.73 -40.22
CA ALA A 186 11.05 -8.63 -39.94
C ALA A 186 11.31 -8.85 -38.43
N ARG A 187 11.16 -7.79 -37.61
CA ARG A 187 11.45 -7.82 -36.17
C ARG A 187 10.62 -8.84 -35.38
N GLY A 188 9.39 -9.16 -35.81
CA GLY A 188 8.51 -10.06 -35.09
C GLY A 188 8.03 -9.50 -33.74
N PRO A 189 7.78 -10.37 -32.73
CA PRO A 189 7.17 -9.96 -31.46
C PRO A 189 8.08 -9.05 -30.63
N ILE A 190 7.50 -7.98 -30.07
CA ILE A 190 8.22 -6.99 -29.25
C ILE A 190 8.24 -7.45 -27.79
N PRO A 191 9.40 -7.81 -27.21
CA PRO A 191 9.49 -8.29 -25.84
C PRO A 191 8.94 -7.29 -24.82
N GLU A 192 9.19 -5.98 -24.99
CA GLU A 192 8.67 -4.95 -24.08
C GLU A 192 7.15 -4.85 -24.12
N LYS A 193 6.53 -5.07 -25.29
CA LYS A 193 5.06 -5.11 -25.41
C LYS A 193 4.49 -6.33 -24.68
N GLN A 194 5.19 -7.46 -24.75
CA GLN A 194 4.82 -8.67 -24.02
C GLN A 194 4.94 -8.44 -22.51
N ALA A 195 6.08 -7.95 -22.02
CA ALA A 195 6.29 -7.61 -20.61
C ALA A 195 5.25 -6.60 -20.10
N TYR A 196 4.98 -5.55 -20.87
CA TYR A 196 3.92 -4.58 -20.57
C TYR A 196 2.55 -5.24 -20.41
N THR A 197 2.18 -6.11 -21.36
CA THR A 197 0.87 -6.76 -21.39
C THR A 197 0.74 -7.77 -20.24
N THR A 198 1.79 -8.54 -19.97
CA THR A 198 1.85 -9.51 -18.87
C THR A 198 1.72 -8.82 -17.52
N ALA A 199 2.47 -7.73 -17.29
CA ALA A 199 2.39 -6.98 -16.05
C ALA A 199 1.01 -6.36 -15.81
N LEU A 200 0.33 -5.89 -16.86
CA LEU A 200 -1.05 -5.42 -16.75
C LEU A 200 -2.05 -6.53 -16.44
N LYS A 201 -1.90 -7.70 -17.06
CA LYS A 201 -2.72 -8.88 -16.73
C LYS A 201 -2.54 -9.26 -15.27
N GLN A 202 -1.30 -9.44 -14.81
CA GLN A 202 -0.97 -9.75 -13.42
C GLN A 202 -1.49 -8.71 -12.43
N LEU A 203 -1.47 -7.41 -12.78
CA LEU A 203 -2.06 -6.37 -11.94
C LEU A 203 -3.58 -6.57 -11.81
N GLN A 204 -4.27 -6.79 -12.93
CA GLN A 204 -5.71 -7.03 -12.92
C GLN A 204 -6.08 -8.33 -12.19
N ASP A 205 -5.27 -9.38 -12.33
CA ASP A 205 -5.49 -10.67 -11.68
C ASP A 205 -5.32 -10.55 -10.17
N ARG A 206 -4.26 -9.86 -9.70
CA ARG A 206 -4.08 -9.55 -8.28
C ARG A 206 -5.23 -8.72 -7.72
N TYR A 207 -5.67 -7.71 -8.46
CA TYR A 207 -6.82 -6.89 -8.05
C TYR A 207 -8.11 -7.71 -7.98
N HIS A 208 -8.34 -8.58 -8.96
CA HIS A 208 -9.51 -9.45 -8.97
C HIS A 208 -9.47 -10.43 -7.80
N GLU A 209 -8.36 -11.12 -7.55
CA GLU A 209 -8.24 -12.06 -6.42
C GLU A 209 -8.41 -11.37 -5.06
N LYS A 210 -7.79 -10.20 -4.86
CA LYS A 210 -7.82 -9.49 -3.57
C LYS A 210 -9.09 -8.67 -3.33
N VAL A 211 -9.77 -8.21 -4.38
CA VAL A 211 -10.92 -7.30 -4.26
C VAL A 211 -12.12 -7.81 -5.04
N GLY A 212 -11.95 -8.09 -6.33
CA GLY A 212 -13.06 -8.48 -7.20
C GLY A 212 -13.81 -9.72 -6.72
N LYS A 213 -13.09 -10.81 -6.46
CA LYS A 213 -13.61 -12.12 -6.06
C LYS A 213 -14.29 -12.06 -4.68
N PRO A 214 -13.71 -11.46 -3.62
CA PRO A 214 -14.44 -11.19 -2.38
C PRO A 214 -15.71 -10.35 -2.56
N CYS A 215 -15.72 -9.43 -3.53
CA CYS A 215 -16.91 -8.64 -3.85
C CYS A 215 -17.94 -9.38 -4.74
N GLY A 216 -17.68 -10.62 -5.15
CA GLY A 216 -18.54 -11.38 -6.05
C GLY A 216 -18.55 -10.83 -7.48
N LEU A 217 -17.46 -10.20 -7.90
CA LEU A 217 -17.25 -9.66 -9.25
C LEU A 217 -16.52 -10.68 -10.13
N LEU A 218 -16.86 -10.70 -11.41
CA LEU A 218 -16.17 -11.49 -12.42
C LEU A 218 -14.90 -10.78 -12.89
N ARG A 219 -13.91 -11.58 -13.28
CA ARG A 219 -12.62 -11.10 -13.80
C ARG A 219 -12.74 -10.43 -15.17
N ASP A 220 -13.60 -11.01 -16.00
CA ASP A 220 -13.79 -10.65 -17.39
C ASP A 220 -15.27 -10.39 -17.69
N GLY A 221 -15.51 -9.51 -18.66
CA GLY A 221 -16.85 -9.22 -19.14
C GLY A 221 -17.34 -10.21 -20.21
N PRO A 222 -18.65 -10.17 -20.54
CA PRO A 222 -19.30 -11.15 -21.41
C PRO A 222 -18.69 -11.17 -22.82
N ARG A 223 -18.34 -10.00 -23.37
CA ARG A 223 -17.73 -9.87 -24.71
C ARG A 223 -16.38 -10.57 -24.82
N LYS A 224 -15.57 -10.55 -23.75
CA LYS A 224 -14.25 -11.20 -23.75
C LYS A 224 -14.38 -12.72 -23.67
N GLN A 225 -15.38 -13.21 -22.94
CA GLN A 225 -15.66 -14.64 -22.77
C GLN A 225 -16.57 -15.22 -23.87
N ARG A 226 -17.09 -14.38 -24.79
CA ARG A 226 -18.04 -14.77 -25.84
C ARG A 226 -19.27 -15.52 -25.31
N LEU A 227 -19.73 -15.15 -24.10
CA LEU A 227 -20.88 -15.78 -23.47
C LEU A 227 -22.19 -15.13 -23.91
N SER A 228 -23.25 -15.93 -23.94
CA SER A 228 -24.60 -15.40 -24.03
C SER A 228 -24.99 -14.62 -22.77
N THR A 229 -25.98 -13.74 -22.88
CA THR A 229 -26.48 -12.96 -21.74
C THR A 229 -26.94 -13.85 -20.58
N GLN A 230 -27.60 -14.98 -20.87
CA GLN A 230 -28.03 -15.93 -19.83
C GLN A 230 -26.85 -16.62 -19.15
N GLN A 231 -25.86 -17.10 -19.92
CA GLN A 231 -24.66 -17.74 -19.38
C GLN A 231 -23.88 -16.77 -18.48
N TYR A 232 -23.72 -15.52 -18.92
CA TYR A 232 -23.04 -14.50 -18.11
C TYR A 232 -23.81 -14.15 -16.83
N LYS A 233 -25.15 -14.10 -16.89
CA LYS A 233 -26.00 -13.91 -15.71
C LYS A 233 -25.82 -15.07 -14.71
N ALA A 234 -25.77 -16.31 -15.20
CA ALA A 234 -25.52 -17.48 -14.37
C ALA A 234 -24.14 -17.41 -13.69
N GLN A 235 -23.08 -17.08 -14.44
CA GLN A 235 -21.73 -16.90 -13.87
C GLN A 235 -21.66 -15.78 -12.83
N LYS A 236 -22.38 -14.68 -13.06
CA LYS A 236 -22.45 -13.60 -12.08
C LYS A 236 -23.15 -14.05 -10.79
N ALA A 237 -24.20 -14.88 -10.91
CA ALA A 237 -24.88 -15.45 -9.76
C ALA A 237 -23.97 -16.41 -8.97
N THR A 238 -23.19 -17.25 -9.64
CA THR A 238 -22.22 -18.14 -8.96
C THR A 238 -21.12 -17.33 -8.25
N ALA A 239 -20.62 -16.25 -8.84
CA ALA A 239 -19.66 -15.36 -8.19
C ALA A 239 -20.22 -14.70 -6.91
N GLN A 240 -21.51 -14.34 -6.91
CA GLN A 240 -22.17 -13.80 -5.71
C GLN A 240 -22.35 -14.86 -4.62
N LYS A 241 -22.65 -16.11 -4.97
CA LYS A 241 -22.68 -17.22 -4.00
C LYS A 241 -21.29 -17.48 -3.42
N LEU A 242 -20.24 -17.42 -4.25
CA LEU A 242 -18.87 -17.59 -3.77
C LEU A 242 -18.48 -16.51 -2.75
N LYS A 243 -18.90 -15.26 -2.96
CA LYS A 243 -18.72 -14.18 -1.97
C LYS A 243 -19.30 -14.55 -0.60
N THR A 244 -20.52 -15.08 -0.54
CA THR A 244 -21.12 -15.46 0.74
C THR A 244 -20.35 -16.60 1.38
N SER A 245 -19.93 -17.59 0.59
CA SER A 245 -19.12 -18.71 1.08
C SER A 245 -17.76 -18.26 1.63
N ILE A 246 -17.06 -17.34 0.95
CA ILE A 246 -15.79 -16.78 1.43
C ILE A 246 -15.99 -16.09 2.78
N LYS A 247 -17.03 -15.24 2.90
CA LYS A 247 -17.33 -14.53 4.15
C LYS A 247 -17.65 -15.49 5.30
N ASP A 248 -18.31 -16.61 5.01
CA ASP A 248 -18.62 -17.61 6.02
C ASP A 248 -17.38 -18.41 6.44
N VAL A 249 -16.47 -18.72 5.51
CA VAL A 249 -15.16 -19.33 5.82
C VAL A 249 -14.32 -18.40 6.68
N GLU A 250 -14.22 -17.11 6.34
CA GLU A 250 -13.50 -16.11 7.13
C GLU A 250 -14.04 -16.02 8.57
N ARG A 251 -15.37 -16.05 8.73
CA ARG A 251 -15.99 -16.05 10.06
C ARG A 251 -15.70 -17.31 10.85
N ARG A 252 -15.66 -18.47 10.19
CA ARG A 252 -15.31 -19.74 10.84
C ARG A 252 -13.84 -19.77 11.25
N LEU A 253 -12.96 -19.24 10.41
CA LEU A 253 -11.53 -19.13 10.72
C LEU A 253 -11.29 -18.24 11.93
N ALA A 254 -11.90 -17.05 11.98
CA ALA A 254 -11.78 -16.15 13.13
C ALA A 254 -12.25 -16.82 14.44
N ARG A 255 -13.36 -17.56 14.40
CA ARG A 255 -13.82 -18.33 15.55
C ARG A 255 -12.83 -19.42 15.97
N ALA A 256 -12.26 -20.15 15.01
CA ALA A 256 -11.28 -21.19 15.30
C ALA A 256 -9.98 -20.62 15.89
N GLU A 257 -9.56 -19.43 15.45
CA GLU A 257 -8.42 -18.71 16.02
C GLU A 257 -8.71 -18.27 17.46
N ASP A 258 -9.90 -17.73 17.73
CA ASP A 258 -10.34 -17.38 19.08
C ASP A 258 -10.38 -18.62 19.99
N ASP A 259 -11.00 -19.71 19.52
CA ASP A 259 -11.08 -21.00 20.24
C ASP A 259 -9.69 -21.58 20.54
N ALA A 260 -8.76 -21.50 19.58
CA ALA A 260 -7.38 -21.92 19.77
C ALA A 260 -6.66 -21.07 20.83
N GLY A 261 -6.89 -19.76 20.85
CA GLY A 261 -6.40 -18.87 21.89
C GLY A 261 -6.90 -19.29 23.28
N TYR A 262 -8.20 -19.53 23.42
CA TYR A 262 -8.79 -20.00 24.68
C TYR A 262 -8.23 -21.36 25.13
N ALA A 263 -7.99 -22.29 24.19
CA ALA A 263 -7.41 -23.58 24.50
C ALA A 263 -5.95 -23.47 24.98
N LEU A 264 -5.16 -22.57 24.40
CA LEU A 264 -3.79 -22.30 24.84
C LEU A 264 -3.76 -21.70 26.25
N ASP A 265 -4.61 -20.70 26.52
CA ASP A 265 -4.75 -20.10 27.85
C ASP A 265 -5.18 -21.14 28.90
N ALA A 266 -6.13 -22.01 28.54
CA ALA A 266 -6.58 -23.09 29.41
C ALA A 266 -5.47 -24.10 29.69
N LYS A 267 -4.68 -24.45 28.68
CA LYS A 267 -3.51 -25.34 28.81
C LYS A 267 -2.45 -24.71 29.72
N GLU A 268 -2.14 -23.43 29.56
CA GLU A 268 -1.17 -22.74 30.42
C GLU A 268 -1.61 -22.73 31.88
N ARG A 269 -2.90 -22.44 32.14
CA ARG A 269 -3.47 -22.51 33.50
C ARG A 269 -3.42 -23.93 34.09
N TYR A 270 -3.54 -24.96 33.25
CA TYR A 270 -3.43 -26.34 33.70
C TYR A 270 -1.99 -26.67 34.09
N LEU A 271 -1.03 -26.34 33.23
CA LEU A 271 0.41 -26.54 33.49
C LEU A 271 0.88 -25.78 34.75
N GLN A 272 0.39 -24.56 34.98
CA GLN A 272 0.69 -23.81 36.20
C GLN A 272 0.16 -24.51 37.46
N LYS A 273 -1.03 -25.10 37.40
CA LYS A 273 -1.60 -25.86 38.53
C LYS A 273 -0.84 -27.16 38.78
N GLU A 274 -0.44 -27.85 37.71
CA GLU A 274 0.37 -29.07 37.79
C GLU A 274 1.72 -28.76 38.45
N ALA A 275 2.43 -27.73 37.99
CA ALA A 275 3.69 -27.29 38.60
C ALA A 275 3.53 -26.83 40.06
N GLU A 276 2.43 -26.17 40.42
CA GLU A 276 2.14 -25.80 41.81
C GLU A 276 1.89 -27.04 42.69
N LEU A 277 1.18 -28.05 42.16
CA LEU A 277 0.95 -29.31 42.86
C LEU A 277 2.25 -30.07 43.07
N ASP A 278 3.07 -30.21 42.03
CA ASP A 278 4.37 -30.90 42.09
C ASP A 278 5.31 -30.23 43.10
N ALA A 279 5.38 -28.89 43.07
CA ALA A 279 6.14 -28.13 44.05
C ALA A 279 5.62 -28.34 45.48
N GLY A 280 4.30 -28.46 45.66
CA GLY A 280 3.70 -28.76 46.96
C GLY A 280 4.00 -30.18 47.43
N VAL A 281 3.95 -31.18 46.55
CA VAL A 281 4.29 -32.57 46.86
C VAL A 281 5.76 -32.69 47.24
N ALA A 282 6.67 -32.09 46.45
CA ALA A 282 8.10 -32.07 46.77
C ALA A 282 8.40 -31.38 48.11
N ALA A 283 7.70 -30.26 48.41
CA ALA A 283 7.85 -29.59 49.68
C ALA A 283 7.37 -30.44 50.87
N MET A 284 6.27 -31.19 50.70
CA MET A 284 5.81 -32.12 51.73
C MET A 284 6.80 -33.25 51.99
N ASP A 285 7.46 -33.77 50.97
CA ASP A 285 8.50 -34.80 51.11
C ASP A 285 9.69 -34.28 51.95
N VAL A 286 10.13 -33.04 51.68
CA VAL A 286 11.15 -32.36 52.49
C VAL A 286 10.68 -32.15 53.93
N LEU A 287 9.43 -31.74 54.14
CA LEU A 287 8.85 -31.57 55.48
C LEU A 287 8.86 -32.88 56.27
N VAL A 288 8.38 -33.97 55.68
CA VAL A 288 8.35 -35.28 56.33
C VAL A 288 9.77 -35.73 56.69
N THR A 289 10.72 -35.54 55.78
CA THR A 289 12.14 -35.86 56.03
C THR A 289 12.72 -35.03 57.17
N GLN A 290 12.45 -33.72 57.21
CA GLN A 290 12.96 -32.86 58.28
C GLN A 290 12.31 -33.13 59.63
N ILE A 291 11.00 -33.43 59.68
CA ILE A 291 10.31 -33.85 60.91
C ILE A 291 10.96 -35.14 61.44
N ALA A 292 11.19 -36.13 60.58
CA ALA A 292 11.81 -37.40 60.98
C ALA A 292 13.23 -37.22 61.54
N SER A 293 13.98 -36.23 61.05
CA SER A 293 15.31 -35.87 61.56
C SER A 293 15.32 -34.90 62.74
N GLY A 294 14.17 -34.38 63.18
CA GLY A 294 14.07 -33.37 64.25
C GLY A 294 14.48 -31.95 63.84
N HIS A 295 14.54 -31.65 62.53
CA HIS A 295 14.92 -30.34 61.97
C HIS A 295 13.73 -29.47 61.54
N ALA A 296 12.50 -29.95 61.77
CA ALA A 296 11.27 -29.21 61.56
C ALA A 296 10.26 -29.50 62.67
N ASP A 297 9.48 -28.48 63.03
CA ASP A 297 8.36 -28.57 63.96
C ASP A 297 7.08 -28.02 63.30
N VAL A 298 5.97 -28.72 63.52
CA VAL A 298 4.67 -28.40 62.92
C VAL A 298 3.67 -28.12 64.03
N THR A 299 3.18 -26.89 64.07
CA THR A 299 2.15 -26.45 65.01
C THR A 299 0.82 -26.21 64.29
N ASP A 300 -0.25 -26.03 65.05
CA ASP A 300 -1.58 -25.67 64.52
C ASP A 300 -1.58 -24.35 63.73
N ASN A 301 -0.61 -23.47 64.01
CA ASN A 301 -0.53 -22.13 63.45
C ASN A 301 0.58 -21.95 62.41
N GLY A 302 1.44 -22.94 62.18
CA GLY A 302 2.52 -22.82 61.19
C GLY A 302 3.56 -23.93 61.28
N ILE A 303 4.55 -23.83 60.40
CA ILE A 303 5.71 -24.72 60.35
C ILE A 303 6.96 -23.89 60.61
N THR A 304 7.85 -24.41 61.45
CA THR A 304 9.22 -23.92 61.60
C THR A 304 10.18 -25.00 61.08
N MET A 305 11.03 -24.64 60.12
CA MET A 305 11.96 -25.56 59.45
C MET A 305 13.33 -24.89 59.33
N THR A 306 14.39 -25.71 59.29
CA THR A 306 15.76 -25.21 59.12
C THR A 306 16.04 -24.80 57.67
N ASP A 307 15.51 -25.56 56.71
CA ASP A 307 15.56 -25.23 55.29
C ASP A 307 14.14 -25.29 54.72
N MET A 308 13.54 -24.12 54.51
CA MET A 308 12.12 -23.98 54.13
C MET A 308 11.99 -24.02 52.60
N PRO A 309 11.29 -25.02 52.02
CA PRO A 309 11.00 -25.02 50.59
C PRO A 309 10.29 -23.72 50.14
N PRO A 310 10.63 -23.17 48.95
CA PRO A 310 10.00 -21.95 48.42
C PRO A 310 8.48 -22.04 48.30
N PHE A 311 7.94 -23.26 48.16
CA PHE A 311 6.50 -23.49 48.19
C PHE A 311 5.89 -23.09 49.55
N PHE A 312 6.48 -23.49 50.67
CA PHE A 312 5.99 -23.14 52.01
C PHE A 312 6.25 -21.68 52.37
N GLU A 313 7.35 -21.10 51.91
CA GLU A 313 7.58 -19.65 52.02
C GLU A 313 6.45 -18.86 51.37
N ARG A 314 6.01 -19.25 50.17
CA ARG A 314 4.84 -18.64 49.51
C ARG A 314 3.52 -19.00 50.18
N LEU A 315 3.47 -20.13 50.88
CA LEU A 315 2.25 -20.62 51.53
C LEU A 315 1.94 -19.89 52.84
N PHE A 316 2.98 -19.56 53.61
CA PHE A 316 2.89 -18.96 54.95
C PHE A 316 3.58 -17.59 55.07
N GLY A 317 4.23 -17.10 54.01
CA GLY A 317 4.88 -15.80 54.01
C GLY A 317 3.92 -14.62 54.07
N VAL A 318 4.48 -13.40 54.04
CA VAL A 318 3.77 -12.12 54.24
C VAL A 318 2.58 -11.91 53.30
N LYS A 319 2.60 -12.55 52.12
CA LYS A 319 1.47 -12.60 51.18
C LYS A 319 1.19 -14.05 50.78
N PRO A 320 0.36 -14.77 51.55
CA PRO A 320 0.14 -16.19 51.31
C PRO A 320 -0.60 -16.40 49.97
N SER A 321 -0.13 -17.38 49.19
CA SER A 321 -0.82 -17.82 47.98
C SER A 321 -2.24 -18.28 48.31
N ASN A 322 -3.27 -17.74 47.63
CA ASN A 322 -4.69 -18.08 47.86
C ASN A 322 -5.26 -19.07 46.83
N THR A 323 -4.40 -19.83 46.16
CA THR A 323 -4.82 -20.85 45.19
C THR A 323 -5.55 -22.01 45.90
N LYS A 324 -6.35 -22.77 45.15
CA LYS A 324 -7.03 -23.97 45.69
C LYS A 324 -6.01 -25.02 46.18
N ILE A 325 -4.87 -25.12 45.50
CA ILE A 325 -3.78 -26.05 45.84
C ILE A 325 -3.10 -25.59 47.14
N ALA A 326 -2.74 -24.31 47.27
CA ALA A 326 -2.24 -23.75 48.52
C ALA A 326 -3.21 -23.98 49.71
N ASN A 327 -4.50 -23.75 49.50
CA ASN A 327 -5.52 -24.02 50.52
C ASN A 327 -5.59 -25.50 50.94
N LEU A 328 -5.38 -26.44 50.00
CA LEU A 328 -5.32 -27.87 50.28
C LEU A 328 -4.12 -28.20 51.17
N PHE A 329 -2.91 -27.76 50.79
CA PHE A 329 -1.70 -28.02 51.59
C PHE A 329 -1.78 -27.38 52.98
N ARG A 330 -2.33 -26.16 53.12
CA ARG A 330 -2.58 -25.56 54.44
C ARG A 330 -3.54 -26.37 55.33
N LYS A 331 -4.50 -27.08 54.73
CA LYS A 331 -5.39 -27.99 55.48
C LYS A 331 -4.64 -29.25 55.91
N ILE A 332 -3.84 -29.84 55.01
CA ILE A 332 -3.04 -31.03 55.30
C ILE A 332 -2.07 -30.75 56.46
N ILE A 333 -1.34 -29.63 56.40
CA ILE A 333 -0.39 -29.23 57.44
C ILE A 333 -1.07 -29.04 58.79
N ARG A 334 -2.24 -28.40 58.82
CA ARG A 334 -3.04 -28.27 60.06
C ARG A 334 -3.45 -29.63 60.65
N VAL A 335 -3.74 -30.62 59.80
CA VAL A 335 -4.05 -31.97 60.29
C VAL A 335 -2.80 -32.62 60.89
N ILE A 336 -1.64 -32.45 60.25
CA ILE A 336 -0.36 -32.96 60.76
C ILE A 336 0.00 -32.31 62.10
N GLY A 337 -0.08 -30.98 62.21
CA GLY A 337 0.21 -30.25 63.47
C GLY A 337 -0.67 -30.72 64.63
N ARG A 338 -1.98 -30.94 64.38
CA ARG A 338 -2.90 -31.49 65.38
C ARG A 338 -2.55 -32.92 65.81
N ALA A 339 -2.07 -33.74 64.89
CA ALA A 339 -1.65 -35.11 65.19
C ALA A 339 -0.36 -35.09 66.03
N HIS A 340 0.62 -34.26 65.65
CA HIS A 340 1.90 -34.16 66.34
C HIS A 340 1.77 -33.55 67.75
N GLY A 341 0.94 -32.52 67.92
CA GLY A 341 0.70 -31.90 69.23
C GLY A 341 -0.02 -32.81 70.24
N ARG A 342 -0.79 -33.81 69.78
CA ARG A 342 -1.42 -34.81 70.66
C ARG A 342 -0.45 -35.83 71.24
N GLU A 343 0.68 -36.11 70.58
CA GLU A 343 1.70 -37.04 71.11
C GLU A 343 2.59 -36.38 72.16
N GLN A 344 2.73 -35.05 72.12
CA GLN A 344 3.57 -34.30 73.07
C GLN A 344 2.87 -33.88 74.37
N THR A 345 1.58 -34.19 74.53
CA THR A 345 0.87 -33.98 75.81
C THR A 345 0.88 -35.27 76.61
N PRO A 346 1.79 -35.45 77.59
CA PRO A 346 1.71 -36.58 78.49
C PRO A 346 0.41 -36.45 79.28
N THR A 347 -0.41 -37.49 79.19
CA THR A 347 -1.50 -37.73 80.13
C THR A 347 -0.85 -37.90 81.50
N LEU A 348 -0.98 -36.85 82.33
CA LEU A 348 -0.72 -36.91 83.77
C LEU A 348 -1.92 -37.54 84.48
#